data_AF-A0A109K536-F1
#
_entry.id   AF-A0A109K536-F1
#
_cell.length_a   1.000
_cell.length_b   1.000
_cell.length_c   1.000
_cell.angle_alpha   90.00
_cell.angle_beta   90.00
_cell.angle_gamma   90.00
#
_symmetry.space_group_name_H-M   'P 1'
#
loop_
_entity.id
_entity.type
_entity.pdbx_description
1 polymer ?
#
loop_
_entity_poly.entity_id
_entity_poly.type
_entity_poly.pdbx_seq_one_letter_code
_entity_poly.pdbx_strand_id
1 'polypeptide(L)'
;MTATLTGVWDGSYVQPGAGMVTFLATLIETGGAIGGSVTEPCMSATCPISTHNASIAGHRSGGAVSFVKRYEPSGFGYHTVHYEGSVNAEATEIDGRWTIPGTSASGTFLMVRATRPAESVATDERIKEPAR
;
A
#
# COMPACT_ATOMS: atom_id res chain seq x y z
N MET A 1 -3.24 -10.93 24.30
CA MET A 1 -3.83 -9.85 23.49
C MET A 1 -3.22 -9.96 22.10
N THR A 2 -4.03 -10.05 21.04
CA THR A 2 -3.51 -10.00 19.67
C THR A 2 -3.18 -8.56 19.31
N ALA A 3 -1.96 -8.31 18.83
CA ALA A 3 -1.57 -6.98 18.41
C ALA A 3 -2.39 -6.54 17.18
N THR A 4 -2.92 -5.31 17.24
CA THR A 4 -3.71 -4.70 16.17
C THR A 4 -2.84 -4.34 14.97
N LEU A 5 -3.40 -4.46 13.76
CA LEU A 5 -2.80 -3.99 12.52
C LEU A 5 -2.83 -2.47 12.37
N THR A 6 -3.48 -1.74 13.29
CA THR A 6 -3.60 -0.29 13.21
C THR A 6 -2.23 0.38 13.23
N GLY A 7 -1.95 1.23 12.23
CA GLY A 7 -0.70 1.94 12.09
C GLY A 7 -0.24 2.12 10.65
N VAL A 8 1.00 2.58 10.51
CA VAL A 8 1.67 2.79 9.22
C VAL A 8 2.49 1.55 8.86
N TRP A 9 2.46 1.19 7.58
CA TRP A 9 3.09 0.01 7.02
C TRP A 9 3.85 0.38 5.76
N ASP A 10 5.12 0.00 5.71
CA ASP A 10 5.96 0.05 4.53
C ASP A 10 5.73 -1.22 3.72
N GLY A 11 5.13 -1.05 2.55
CA GLY A 11 4.75 -2.13 1.66
C GLY A 11 5.66 -2.26 0.45
N SER A 12 5.79 -3.48 -0.04
CA SER A 12 6.35 -3.75 -1.35
C SER A 12 5.60 -4.88 -2.05
N TYR A 13 5.54 -4.84 -3.37
CA TYR A 13 5.05 -5.95 -4.19
C TYR A 13 5.94 -6.17 -5.40
N VAL A 14 5.97 -7.41 -5.88
CA VAL A 14 6.65 -7.75 -7.13
C VAL A 14 5.63 -7.71 -8.25
N GLN A 15 5.84 -6.80 -9.21
CA GLN A 15 5.06 -6.71 -10.43
C GLN A 15 5.78 -7.41 -11.58
N PRO A 16 5.14 -8.41 -12.23
CA PRO A 16 5.70 -9.05 -13.41
C PRO A 16 6.08 -8.00 -14.48
N GLY A 17 7.34 -8.02 -14.90
CA GLY A 17 7.89 -7.12 -15.93
C GLY A 17 8.31 -5.73 -15.46
N ALA A 18 7.89 -5.26 -14.28
CA ALA A 18 8.27 -3.94 -13.74
C ALA A 18 9.23 -4.04 -12.53
N GLY A 19 9.29 -5.20 -11.86
CA GLY A 19 10.13 -5.40 -10.69
C GLY A 19 9.44 -5.06 -9.38
N MET A 20 10.21 -4.69 -8.37
CA MET A 20 9.71 -4.35 -7.04
C MET A 20 9.14 -2.93 -7.02
N VAL A 21 7.96 -2.78 -6.44
CA VAL A 21 7.27 -1.50 -6.24
C VAL A 21 7.04 -1.31 -4.76
N THR A 22 7.34 -0.13 -4.23
CA THR A 22 7.08 0.22 -2.84
C THR A 22 5.80 1.02 -2.70
N PHE A 23 5.13 0.88 -1.57
CA PHE A 23 3.94 1.66 -1.22
C PHE A 23 3.92 1.94 0.28
N LEU A 24 3.23 3.00 0.67
CA LEU A 24 2.92 3.29 2.06
C LEU A 24 1.45 2.94 2.31
N ALA A 25 1.16 2.24 3.39
CA ALA A 25 -0.22 1.97 3.81
C ALA A 25 -0.47 2.48 5.23
N THR A 26 -1.65 3.07 5.44
CA THR A 26 -2.17 3.33 6.78
C THR A 26 -3.37 2.42 7.00
N LEU A 27 -3.28 1.53 7.99
CA LEU A 27 -4.33 0.57 8.33
C LEU A 27 -5.02 0.97 9.63
N ILE A 28 -6.31 0.71 9.69
CA ILE A 28 -7.16 0.80 10.88
C ILE A 28 -7.87 -0.54 11.02
N GLU A 29 -7.67 -1.22 12.16
CA GLU A 29 -8.35 -2.47 12.46
C GLU A 29 -9.34 -2.28 13.60
N THR A 30 -10.58 -2.74 13.41
CA THR A 30 -11.62 -2.71 14.45
C THR A 30 -12.49 -3.95 14.34
N GLY A 31 -12.49 -4.80 15.38
CA GLY A 31 -13.30 -6.03 15.39
C GLY A 31 -12.97 -7.00 14.25
N GLY A 32 -11.72 -7.03 13.79
CA GLY A 32 -11.28 -7.84 12.65
C GLY A 32 -11.56 -7.20 11.28
N ALA A 33 -12.34 -6.12 11.18
CA ALA A 33 -12.44 -5.36 9.94
C ALA A 33 -11.18 -4.50 9.75
N ILE A 34 -10.68 -4.43 8.51
CA ILE A 34 -9.53 -3.61 8.12
C ILE A 34 -10.01 -2.54 7.16
N GLY A 35 -9.70 -1.29 7.45
CA GLY A 35 -9.83 -0.15 6.55
C GLY A 35 -8.51 0.59 6.41
N GLY A 36 -8.38 1.46 5.40
CA GLY A 36 -7.17 2.25 5.27
C GLY A 36 -6.98 2.95 3.95
N SER A 37 -5.78 3.49 3.79
CA SER A 37 -5.31 4.11 2.55
C SER A 37 -3.95 3.55 2.13
N VAL A 38 -3.68 3.64 0.83
CA VAL A 38 -2.41 3.30 0.20
C VAL A 38 -1.97 4.45 -0.68
N THR A 39 -0.68 4.73 -0.65
CA THR A 39 -0.01 5.70 -1.49
C THR A 39 1.18 5.01 -2.18
N GLU A 40 1.26 5.06 -3.50
CA GLU A 40 2.34 4.42 -4.26
C GLU A 40 2.79 5.31 -5.44
N PRO A 41 4.05 5.19 -5.89
CA PRO A 41 4.52 5.94 -7.05
C PRO A 41 3.78 5.47 -8.31
N CYS A 42 3.45 6.40 -9.20
CA CYS A 42 3.01 5.99 -10.52
C CYS A 42 4.22 5.56 -11.36
N MET A 43 4.27 4.29 -11.74
CA MET A 43 5.42 3.73 -12.47
C MET A 43 5.39 3.99 -13.98
N SER A 44 4.29 4.51 -14.54
CA SER A 44 4.22 4.82 -15.97
C SER A 44 4.99 6.10 -16.28
N ALA A 45 5.87 6.06 -17.29
CA ALA A 45 6.57 7.25 -17.77
C ALA A 45 5.61 8.35 -18.28
N THR A 46 4.38 7.99 -18.63
CA THR A 46 3.34 8.92 -19.10
C THR A 46 2.31 9.24 -18.03
N CYS A 47 2.60 8.97 -16.76
CA CYS A 47 1.60 9.15 -15.72
C CYS A 47 1.34 10.63 -15.46
N PRO A 48 0.07 11.08 -15.50
CA PRO A 48 -0.25 12.48 -15.26
C PRO A 48 -0.16 12.86 -13.78
N ILE A 49 0.02 11.87 -12.89
CA ILE A 49 0.15 12.04 -11.44
C ILE A 49 1.43 11.36 -10.96
N SER A 50 2.13 11.99 -10.01
CA SER A 50 3.33 11.43 -9.39
C SER A 50 3.03 10.22 -8.49
N THR A 51 1.83 10.21 -7.92
CA THR A 51 1.45 9.30 -6.85
C THR A 51 0.01 8.84 -7.02
N HIS A 52 -0.21 7.52 -6.96
CA HIS A 52 -1.54 6.94 -6.85
C HIS A 52 -2.00 6.91 -5.40
N ASN A 53 -3.27 7.24 -5.18
CA ASN A 53 -3.95 6.98 -3.92
C ASN A 53 -4.94 5.83 -4.11
N ALA A 54 -5.16 5.07 -3.05
CA ALA A 54 -6.13 3.98 -3.02
C ALA A 54 -6.69 3.80 -1.62
N SER A 55 -7.90 3.27 -1.52
CA SER A 55 -8.49 2.80 -0.28
C SER A 55 -8.29 1.30 -0.10
N ILE A 56 -8.24 0.86 1.16
CA ILE A 56 -8.23 -0.54 1.58
C ILE A 56 -9.53 -0.84 2.32
N ALA A 57 -10.15 -1.97 2.00
CA ALA A 57 -11.23 -2.57 2.78
C ALA A 57 -11.06 -4.09 2.83
N GLY A 58 -11.15 -4.69 4.02
CA GLY A 58 -10.90 -6.12 4.20
C GLY A 58 -11.17 -6.62 5.62
N HIS A 59 -10.61 -7.79 5.93
CA HIS A 59 -10.74 -8.42 7.22
C HIS A 59 -9.50 -9.23 7.63
N ARG A 60 -9.35 -9.41 8.94
CA ARG A 60 -8.41 -10.32 9.59
C ARG A 60 -9.19 -11.36 10.40
N SER A 61 -8.78 -12.62 10.31
CA SER A 61 -9.23 -13.70 11.18
C SER A 61 -8.02 -14.50 11.67
N GLY A 62 -7.69 -14.37 12.96
CA GLY A 62 -6.47 -14.94 13.52
C GLY A 62 -5.21 -14.38 12.84
N GLY A 63 -4.44 -15.27 12.21
CA GLY A 63 -3.27 -14.90 11.41
C GLY A 63 -3.57 -14.62 9.93
N ALA A 64 -4.78 -14.91 9.45
CA ALA A 64 -5.12 -14.70 8.04
C ALA A 64 -5.65 -13.27 7.81
N VAL A 65 -5.22 -12.66 6.71
CA VAL A 65 -5.63 -11.31 6.28
C VAL A 65 -6.07 -11.36 4.82
N SER A 66 -7.16 -10.68 4.50
CA SER A 66 -7.51 -10.38 3.12
C SER A 66 -8.10 -8.99 2.98
N PHE A 67 -7.77 -8.30 1.90
CA PHE A 67 -8.30 -6.97 1.63
C PHE A 67 -8.30 -6.65 0.14
N VAL A 68 -9.14 -5.69 -0.24
CA VAL A 68 -9.20 -5.13 -1.59
C VAL A 68 -8.63 -3.72 -1.55
N LYS A 69 -7.63 -3.47 -2.39
CA LYS A 69 -7.15 -2.12 -2.74
C LYS A 69 -7.98 -1.59 -3.90
N ARG A 70 -8.52 -0.38 -3.79
CA ARG A 70 -9.24 0.31 -4.85
C ARG A 70 -8.61 1.67 -5.12
N TYR A 71 -8.19 1.89 -6.36
CA TYR A 71 -7.53 3.15 -6.75
C TYR A 71 -8.51 4.32 -6.79
N GLU A 72 -8.00 5.50 -6.42
CA GLU A 72 -8.76 6.74 -6.30
C GLU A 72 -8.01 7.93 -6.94
N PRO A 73 -8.68 8.75 -7.78
CA PRO A 73 -10.03 8.52 -8.31
C PRO A 73 -10.05 7.35 -9.32
N SER A 74 -11.24 6.82 -9.60
CA SER A 74 -11.41 5.73 -10.57
C SER A 74 -10.87 6.13 -11.95
N GLY A 75 -10.18 5.21 -12.63
CA GLY A 75 -9.57 5.45 -13.96
C GLY A 75 -8.05 5.58 -13.92
N PHE A 76 -7.45 5.57 -12.73
CA PHE A 76 -6.00 5.47 -12.52
C PHE A 76 -5.62 4.10 -11.97
N GLY A 77 -4.52 3.52 -12.45
CA GLY A 77 -4.07 2.19 -12.03
C GLY A 77 -5.03 1.07 -12.45
N TYR A 78 -5.18 0.05 -11.60
CA TYR A 78 -6.14 -1.03 -11.78
C TYR A 78 -7.43 -0.70 -11.01
N HIS A 79 -8.63 -1.05 -11.49
CA HIS A 79 -9.86 -0.75 -10.74
C HIS A 79 -9.83 -1.26 -9.29
N THR A 80 -9.46 -2.54 -9.12
CA THR A 80 -9.29 -3.19 -7.83
C THR A 80 -8.17 -4.22 -7.88
N VAL A 81 -7.46 -4.39 -6.76
CA VAL A 81 -6.45 -5.42 -6.57
C VAL A 81 -6.77 -6.16 -5.28
N HIS A 82 -6.81 -7.49 -5.33
CA HIS A 82 -7.15 -8.35 -4.20
C HIS A 82 -5.87 -8.85 -3.54
N TYR A 83 -5.80 -8.76 -2.21
CA TYR A 83 -4.67 -9.20 -1.40
C TYR A 83 -5.14 -10.28 -0.43
N GLU A 84 -4.35 -11.35 -0.32
CA GLU A 84 -4.52 -12.44 0.63
C GLU A 84 -3.16 -12.81 1.21
N GLY A 85 -3.09 -12.96 2.54
CA GLY A 85 -1.83 -13.20 3.21
C GLY A 85 -1.94 -13.61 4.67
N SER A 86 -0.80 -13.65 5.34
CA SER A 86 -0.65 -13.95 6.75
C SER A 86 0.04 -12.82 7.49
N VAL A 87 -0.37 -12.61 8.74
CA VAL A 87 0.33 -11.75 9.68
C VAL A 87 1.10 -12.60 10.70
N ASN A 88 2.32 -12.18 11.03
CA ASN A 88 3.11 -12.82 12.09
C ASN A 88 2.49 -12.59 13.50
N ALA A 89 3.03 -13.29 14.49
CA ALA A 89 2.49 -13.26 15.85
C ALA A 89 2.56 -11.87 16.51
N GLU A 90 3.59 -11.09 16.15
CA GLU A 90 3.87 -9.76 16.70
C GLU A 90 3.09 -8.64 15.98
N ALA A 91 2.37 -8.96 14.89
CA ALA A 91 1.74 -7.99 14.00
C ALA A 91 2.71 -6.91 13.50
N THR A 92 3.93 -7.32 13.15
CA THR A 92 4.96 -6.46 12.56
C THR A 92 5.19 -6.73 11.09
N GLU A 93 4.67 -7.84 10.57
CA GLU A 93 4.82 -8.25 9.18
C GLU A 93 3.53 -8.86 8.63
N ILE A 94 3.18 -8.51 7.39
CA ILE A 94 2.14 -9.15 6.60
C ILE A 94 2.74 -9.55 5.26
N ASP A 95 2.71 -10.82 4.92
CA ASP A 95 3.20 -11.34 3.64
C ASP A 95 2.09 -12.11 2.92
N GLY A 96 2.16 -12.16 1.58
CA GLY A 96 1.16 -12.91 0.83
C GLY A 96 1.20 -12.64 -0.66
N ARG A 97 0.02 -12.73 -1.29
CA ARG A 97 -0.16 -12.56 -2.73
C ARG A 97 -1.20 -11.51 -3.07
N TRP A 98 -0.98 -10.85 -4.20
CA TRP A 98 -1.95 -9.98 -4.84
C TRP A 98 -2.42 -10.59 -6.17
N THR A 99 -3.66 -10.29 -6.55
CA THR A 99 -4.24 -10.66 -7.85
C THR A 99 -5.09 -9.52 -8.40
N ILE A 100 -5.17 -9.41 -9.72
CA ILE A 100 -6.08 -8.48 -10.40
C ILE A 100 -7.25 -9.28 -10.99
N PRO A 101 -8.48 -9.09 -10.48
CA PRO A 101 -9.65 -9.80 -10.98
C PRO A 101 -9.84 -9.65 -12.49
N GLY A 102 -10.18 -10.75 -13.15
CA GLY A 102 -10.40 -10.78 -14.61
C GLY A 102 -9.12 -10.80 -15.45
N THR A 103 -7.94 -10.92 -14.84
CA THR A 103 -6.65 -11.02 -15.53
C THR A 103 -5.81 -12.17 -14.97
N SER A 104 -4.71 -12.52 -15.63
CA SER A 104 -3.70 -13.45 -15.12
C SER A 104 -2.61 -12.77 -14.26
N ALA A 105 -2.75 -11.46 -14.01
CA ALA A 105 -1.74 -10.69 -13.28
C ALA A 105 -1.83 -10.98 -11.77
N SER A 106 -0.70 -11.38 -11.22
CA SER A 106 -0.53 -11.70 -9.80
C SER A 106 0.92 -11.55 -9.38
N GLY A 107 1.17 -11.51 -8.07
CA GLY A 107 2.51 -11.45 -7.52
C GLY A 107 2.50 -11.59 -6.00
N THR A 108 3.68 -11.49 -5.39
CA THR A 108 3.84 -11.49 -3.94
C THR A 108 3.90 -10.07 -3.40
N PHE A 109 3.56 -9.90 -2.13
CA PHE A 109 3.74 -8.66 -1.40
C PHE A 109 4.29 -8.92 0.01
N LEU A 110 4.87 -7.87 0.58
CA LEU A 110 5.32 -7.79 1.96
C LEU A 110 4.92 -6.41 2.50
N MET A 111 4.43 -6.36 3.74
CA MET A 111 4.22 -5.14 4.50
C MET A 111 4.93 -5.28 5.83
N VAL A 112 5.75 -4.30 6.18
CA VAL A 112 6.46 -4.23 7.47
C VAL A 112 5.95 -3.02 8.23
N ARG A 113 5.64 -3.20 9.51
CA ARG A 113 5.13 -2.12 10.36
C ARG A 113 6.21 -1.06 10.55
N ALA A 114 5.86 0.19 10.26
CA ALA A 114 6.78 1.31 10.46
C ALA A 114 7.07 1.46 11.95
N THR A 115 8.35 1.43 12.32
CA THR A 115 8.82 1.56 13.72
C THR A 115 9.23 2.99 14.07
N ARG A 116 9.20 3.90 13.08
CA ARG A 116 9.47 5.34 13.25
C ARG A 116 8.27 6.15 12.76
N PRO A 117 8.03 7.36 13.33
CA PRO A 117 7.05 8.28 12.79
C PRO A 117 7.34 8.53 11.31
N ALA A 118 6.30 8.56 10.46
CA ALA A 118 6.44 8.90 9.05
C ALA A 118 7.09 10.29 8.94
N GLU A 119 8.33 10.34 8.48
CA GLU A 119 9.02 11.59 8.21
C GLU A 119 8.49 12.14 6.88
N SER A 120 7.69 13.19 6.95
CA SER A 120 7.21 13.91 5.77
C SER A 120 8.42 14.50 5.05
N VAL A 121 8.72 14.02 3.84
CA VAL A 121 9.69 14.66 2.94
C VAL A 121 9.07 15.97 2.48
N ALA A 122 9.34 17.06 3.22
CA ALA A 122 9.11 18.40 2.73
C ALA A 122 10.02 18.60 1.51
N THR A 123 9.42 18.81 0.34
CA THR A 123 10.17 19.21 -0.84
C THR A 123 10.70 20.61 -0.59
N ASP A 124 12.03 20.74 -0.48
CA ASP A 124 12.72 22.02 -0.38
C ASP A 124 12.50 22.77 -1.71
N GLU A 125 11.49 23.64 -1.74
CA GLU A 125 11.32 24.62 -2.80
C GLU A 125 12.47 25.62 -2.71
N ARG A 126 13.59 25.30 -3.38
CA ARG A 126 14.65 26.26 -3.64
C ARG A 126 14.13 27.34 -4.59
N ILE A 127 13.54 28.39 -4.03
CA ILE A 127 13.27 29.64 -4.72
C ILE A 127 14.63 30.25 -5.10
N LYS A 128 14.99 30.15 -6.38
CA LYS A 128 16.06 30.98 -6.97
C LYS A 128 15.46 32.33 -7.29
N GLU A 129 15.81 33.34 -6.51
CA GLU A 129 15.54 34.75 -6.80
C GLU A 129 16.39 35.19 -8.01
N PRO A 130 15.82 35.90 -9.02
CA PRO A 130 16.60 36.39 -10.14
C PRO A 130 17.34 37.68 -9.75
N ALA A 131 18.64 37.72 -10.03
CA ALA A 131 19.46 38.91 -9.86
C ALA A 131 19.00 40.05 -10.78
N ARG A 132 18.96 41.27 -10.25
CA ARG A 132 18.96 42.51 -11.03
C ARG A 132 20.04 43.44 -10.53
#